data_AF-A0A380HQZ4-F1
#
_entry.id   AF-A0A380HQZ4-F1
#
_cell.length_a   1.000
_cell.length_b   1.000
_cell.length_c   1.000
_cell.angle_alpha   90.00
_cell.angle_beta   90.00
_cell.angle_gamma   90.00
#
_symmetry.space_group_name_H-M   'P 1'
#
loop_
_entity.id
_entity.type
_entity.pdbx_description
1 polymer ?
#
loop_
_entity_poly.entity_id
_entity_poly.type
_entity_poly.pdbx_seq_one_letter_code
_entity_poly.pdbx_strand_id
1 'polypeptide(L)'
;MKNAFHSYLYYLIMLIIVGIILATLYFLYVWKNDQPQNQDHYKNFTELKSDTKEHRDWQTNAKTTNNKDILVTAIHGGGIEPGTSELAKLISKKGDYNLYSFEGLMKSNNQKLHITSTRFDDPKLIKLTNQSNESISIHGIQEQKKVVYIGGKDKAMAKSITKELEKEGFNVEKSPNYVNGDSSKNIINKNDTGSGVQLEISTQYRKSFFDHGRLDRKTRENPNDYKQSIYDFAEAVTKGIKEQTNKN
;
A
#
# COMPACT_ATOMS: atom_id res chain seq x y z
N MET A 1 46.84 47.63 -0.21
CA MET A 1 46.12 46.80 0.79
C MET A 1 44.60 46.81 0.64
N LYS A 2 43.92 47.96 0.44
CA LYS A 2 42.45 48.01 0.25
C LYS A 2 41.93 47.18 -0.95
N ASN A 3 42.59 47.22 -2.11
CA ASN A 3 42.12 46.51 -3.32
C ASN A 3 42.17 44.97 -3.20
N ALA A 4 43.16 44.43 -2.48
CA ALA A 4 43.26 42.99 -2.26
C ALA A 4 42.15 42.46 -1.32
N PHE A 5 41.75 43.26 -0.33
CA PHE A 5 40.65 42.94 0.57
C PHE A 5 39.29 42.91 -0.15
N HIS A 6 39.06 43.86 -1.07
CA HIS A 6 37.83 43.88 -1.89
C HIS A 6 37.78 42.69 -2.85
N SER A 7 38.92 42.29 -3.41
CA SER A 7 39.02 41.11 -4.26
C SER A 7 38.77 39.82 -3.47
N TYR A 8 39.35 39.67 -2.28
CA TYR A 8 39.09 38.52 -1.41
C TYR A 8 37.63 38.44 -0.97
N LEU A 9 37.04 39.56 -0.56
CA LEU A 9 35.63 39.65 -0.19
C LEU A 9 34.71 39.30 -1.37
N TYR A 10 35.05 39.74 -2.58
CA TYR A 10 34.32 39.37 -3.81
C TYR A 10 34.35 37.86 -4.08
N TYR A 11 35.53 37.22 -4.02
CA TYR A 11 35.64 35.78 -4.22
C TYR A 11 34.95 34.97 -3.11
N LEU A 12 35.00 35.45 -1.87
CA LEU A 12 34.29 34.83 -0.75
C LEU A 12 32.76 34.87 -0.95
N ILE A 13 32.22 36.03 -1.37
CA ILE A 13 30.80 36.17 -1.69
C ILE A 13 30.41 35.25 -2.86
N MET A 14 31.23 35.19 -3.92
CA MET A 14 30.99 34.30 -5.05
C MET A 14 30.99 32.82 -4.65
N LEU A 15 31.90 32.39 -3.77
CA LEU A 15 31.92 31.02 -3.25
C LEU A 15 30.66 30.68 -2.44
N ILE A 16 30.17 31.62 -1.62
CA ILE A 16 28.92 31.44 -0.87
C ILE A 16 27.72 31.33 -1.81
N ILE A 17 27.64 32.18 -2.83
CA ILE A 17 26.55 32.13 -3.83
C ILE A 17 26.56 30.78 -4.56
N VAL A 18 27.72 30.30 -5.01
CA VAL A 18 27.86 28.98 -5.65
C VAL A 18 27.44 27.87 -4.69
N GLY A 19 27.86 27.93 -3.42
CA GLY A 19 27.46 26.97 -2.39
C GLY A 19 25.94 26.90 -2.18
N ILE A 20 25.27 28.05 -2.12
CA ILE A 20 23.79 28.13 -1.98
C ILE A 20 23.10 27.56 -3.22
N ILE A 21 23.59 27.88 -4.42
CA ILE A 21 23.06 27.34 -5.68
C ILE A 21 23.19 25.81 -5.69
N LEU A 22 24.36 25.26 -5.36
CA LEU A 22 24.59 23.82 -5.31
C LEU A 22 23.71 23.14 -4.26
N ALA A 23 23.54 23.72 -3.07
CA ALA A 23 22.67 23.19 -2.03
C ALA A 23 21.19 23.19 -2.47
N THR A 24 20.76 24.25 -3.15
CA THR A 24 19.40 24.37 -3.67
C THR A 24 19.16 23.38 -4.82
N LEU A 25 20.11 23.23 -5.74
CA LEU A 25 20.05 22.24 -6.81
C LEU A 25 20.04 20.81 -6.27
N TYR A 26 20.84 20.53 -5.24
CA TYR A 26 20.84 19.25 -4.53
C TYR A 26 19.50 19.00 -3.84
N PHE A 27 18.95 19.99 -3.14
CA PHE A 27 17.63 19.90 -2.51
C PHE A 27 16.52 19.65 -3.54
N LEU A 28 16.54 20.37 -4.68
CA LEU A 28 15.59 20.16 -5.78
C LEU A 28 15.75 18.77 -6.42
N TYR A 29 16.98 18.27 -6.56
CA TYR A 29 17.25 16.92 -7.04
C TYR A 29 16.68 15.85 -6.09
N VAL A 30 16.93 15.98 -4.78
CA VAL A 30 16.36 15.09 -3.76
C VAL A 30 14.84 15.18 -3.77
N TRP A 31 14.27 16.39 -3.70
CA TRP A 31 12.82 16.61 -3.69
C TRP A 31 12.11 16.04 -4.91
N LYS A 32 12.69 16.21 -6.12
CA LYS A 32 12.17 15.65 -7.36
C LYS A 32 12.18 14.11 -7.37
N ASN A 33 13.25 13.51 -6.85
CA ASN A 33 13.39 12.05 -6.79
C ASN A 33 12.61 11.42 -5.64
N ASP A 34 12.20 12.22 -4.65
CA ASP A 34 11.34 11.81 -3.53
C ASP A 34 9.84 12.02 -3.83
N GLN A 35 9.49 12.55 -5.01
CA GLN A 35 8.11 12.56 -5.49
C GLN A 35 7.72 11.17 -6.00
N PRO A 36 6.60 10.59 -5.54
CA PRO A 36 6.15 9.29 -6.03
C PRO A 36 5.88 9.37 -7.55
N GLN A 37 6.58 8.50 -8.29
CA GLN A 37 6.47 8.40 -9.74
C GLN A 37 5.20 7.62 -10.12
N ASN A 38 4.03 8.27 -10.06
CA ASN A 38 2.90 8.01 -10.97
C ASN A 38 1.76 8.98 -10.66
N GLN A 39 1.46 9.87 -11.59
CA GLN A 39 0.15 10.53 -11.56
C GLN A 39 -0.88 9.49 -11.96
N ASP A 40 -1.74 9.08 -11.04
CA ASP A 40 -2.89 8.22 -11.37
C ASP A 40 -3.60 8.79 -12.59
N HIS A 41 -4.01 7.91 -13.51
CA HIS A 41 -4.73 8.33 -14.70
C HIS A 41 -6.07 8.99 -14.36
N TYR A 42 -6.74 8.49 -13.32
CA TYR A 42 -7.99 9.03 -12.81
C TYR A 42 -7.75 9.73 -11.48
N LYS A 43 -8.42 10.87 -11.25
CA LYS A 43 -8.33 11.63 -10.00
C LYS A 43 -9.00 10.90 -8.85
N ASN A 44 -10.04 10.13 -9.12
CA ASN A 44 -10.85 9.38 -8.15
C ASN A 44 -11.61 8.22 -8.82
N PHE A 45 -12.30 7.41 -8.03
CA PHE A 45 -13.07 6.26 -8.50
C PHE A 45 -14.31 6.70 -9.30
N THR A 46 -14.92 7.83 -8.94
CA THR A 46 -16.04 8.41 -9.71
C THR A 46 -15.66 8.68 -11.18
N GLU A 47 -14.50 9.30 -11.42
CA GLU A 47 -13.97 9.57 -12.76
C GLU A 47 -13.63 8.26 -13.49
N LEU A 48 -12.95 7.32 -12.82
CA LEU A 48 -12.64 6.00 -13.37
C LEU A 48 -13.92 5.29 -13.85
N LYS A 49 -14.97 5.29 -13.03
CA LYS A 49 -16.26 4.65 -13.34
C LYS A 49 -16.95 5.28 -14.54
N SER A 50 -16.72 6.57 -14.82
CA SER A 50 -17.30 7.24 -15.99
C SER A 50 -16.62 6.88 -17.31
N ASP A 51 -15.33 6.52 -17.28
CA ASP A 51 -14.52 6.20 -18.48
C ASP A 51 -14.39 4.68 -18.75
N THR A 52 -14.75 3.84 -17.77
CA THR A 52 -14.54 2.38 -17.82
C THR A 52 -15.83 1.62 -17.52
N LYS A 53 -15.82 0.29 -17.71
CA LYS A 53 -16.99 -0.57 -17.49
C LYS A 53 -16.71 -1.65 -16.43
N GLU A 54 -17.59 -1.70 -15.43
CA GLU A 54 -17.63 -2.81 -14.46
C GLU A 54 -17.84 -4.16 -15.18
N HIS A 55 -17.27 -5.23 -14.63
CA HIS A 55 -17.21 -6.60 -15.18
C HIS A 55 -16.47 -6.76 -16.51
N ARG A 56 -16.03 -5.67 -17.15
CA ARG A 56 -15.13 -5.70 -18.32
C ARG A 56 -13.71 -5.27 -17.94
N ASP A 57 -13.60 -4.08 -17.36
CA ASP A 57 -12.30 -3.45 -17.07
C ASP A 57 -11.91 -3.64 -15.60
N TRP A 58 -12.91 -3.66 -14.71
CA TRP A 58 -12.73 -3.84 -13.27
C TRP A 58 -13.96 -4.49 -12.63
N GLN A 59 -13.84 -4.96 -11.40
CA GLN A 59 -14.98 -5.36 -10.55
C GLN A 59 -14.70 -5.03 -9.08
N THR A 60 -15.76 -4.98 -8.27
CA THR A 60 -15.61 -4.94 -6.81
C THR A 60 -16.03 -6.28 -6.19
N ASN A 61 -15.21 -6.80 -5.28
CA ASN A 61 -15.54 -7.93 -4.43
C ASN A 61 -15.69 -7.43 -3.00
N ALA A 62 -16.90 -7.50 -2.45
CA ALA A 62 -17.11 -7.15 -1.06
C ALA A 62 -17.92 -8.23 -0.35
N LYS A 63 -17.58 -8.46 0.91
CA LYS A 63 -18.23 -9.43 1.78
C LYS A 63 -18.34 -8.83 3.17
N THR A 64 -19.52 -8.95 3.78
CA THR A 64 -19.70 -8.68 5.21
C THR A 64 -19.74 -9.99 5.99
N THR A 65 -19.24 -9.97 7.21
CA THR A 65 -19.18 -11.14 8.11
C THR A 65 -19.87 -10.84 9.45
N ASN A 66 -19.78 -11.78 10.39
CA ASN A 66 -20.28 -11.54 11.76
C ASN A 66 -19.36 -10.60 12.53
N ASN A 67 -18.04 -10.66 12.28
CA ASN A 67 -17.08 -9.71 12.82
C ASN A 67 -16.98 -8.46 11.95
N LYS A 68 -17.95 -7.55 12.12
CA LYS A 68 -18.10 -6.32 11.31
C LYS A 68 -17.07 -5.25 11.64
N ASP A 69 -16.41 -5.38 12.79
CA ASP A 69 -15.49 -4.37 13.33
C ASP A 69 -14.17 -4.31 12.58
N ILE A 70 -13.84 -5.33 11.79
CA ILE A 70 -12.55 -5.44 11.10
C ILE A 70 -12.80 -5.52 9.59
N LEU A 71 -12.19 -4.60 8.86
CA LEU A 71 -12.16 -4.57 7.41
C LEU A 71 -10.76 -4.91 6.89
N VAL A 72 -10.68 -5.88 5.99
CA VAL A 72 -9.50 -6.11 5.14
C VAL A 72 -9.81 -5.60 3.74
N THR A 73 -8.90 -4.80 3.18
CA THR A 73 -9.09 -4.23 1.85
C THR A 73 -7.89 -4.34 0.92
N ALA A 74 -8.16 -4.51 -0.38
CA ALA A 74 -7.17 -4.39 -1.45
C ALA A 74 -7.75 -3.46 -2.53
N ILE A 75 -7.49 -2.15 -2.44
CA ILE A 75 -8.00 -1.18 -3.41
C ILE A 75 -7.27 -1.25 -4.76
N HIS A 76 -6.19 -2.02 -4.84
CA HIS A 76 -5.39 -2.27 -6.04
C HIS A 76 -5.33 -3.78 -6.34
N GLY A 77 -6.48 -4.45 -6.22
CA GLY A 77 -6.65 -5.86 -6.49
C GLY A 77 -6.56 -6.26 -7.96
N GLY A 78 -6.75 -7.57 -8.20
CA GLY A 78 -6.78 -8.14 -9.54
C GLY A 78 -5.45 -7.94 -10.28
N GLY A 79 -5.48 -7.29 -11.42
CA GLY A 79 -4.29 -7.02 -12.23
C GLY A 79 -3.50 -5.76 -11.85
N ILE A 80 -4.00 -4.92 -10.93
CA ILE A 80 -3.38 -3.62 -10.60
C ILE A 80 -2.09 -3.87 -9.81
N GLU A 81 -2.20 -4.54 -8.65
CA GLU A 81 -1.09 -5.06 -7.86
C GLU A 81 -1.28 -6.58 -7.66
N PRO A 82 -0.86 -7.40 -8.64
CA PRO A 82 -1.18 -8.83 -8.65
C PRO A 82 -0.80 -9.56 -7.35
N GLY A 83 -1.74 -10.33 -6.78
CA GLY A 83 -1.56 -11.09 -5.54
C GLY A 83 -2.26 -10.50 -4.31
N THR A 84 -2.63 -9.21 -4.33
CA THR A 84 -3.26 -8.52 -3.18
C THR A 84 -4.70 -8.99 -2.95
N SER A 85 -5.49 -9.16 -4.02
CA SER A 85 -6.86 -9.70 -3.95
C SER A 85 -6.92 -11.07 -3.27
N GLU A 86 -6.03 -11.97 -3.69
CA GLU A 86 -6.00 -13.35 -3.20
C GLU A 86 -5.65 -13.38 -1.72
N LEU A 87 -4.62 -12.62 -1.34
CA LEU A 87 -4.19 -12.51 0.05
C LEU A 87 -5.28 -11.86 0.94
N ALA A 88 -5.90 -10.77 0.49
CA ALA A 88 -6.98 -10.11 1.22
C ALA A 88 -8.17 -11.06 1.46
N LYS A 89 -8.55 -11.86 0.44
CA LYS A 89 -9.60 -12.89 0.56
C LYS A 89 -9.22 -13.96 1.57
N LEU A 90 -7.96 -14.42 1.60
CA LEU A 90 -7.49 -15.40 2.57
C LEU A 90 -7.50 -14.88 4.00
N ILE A 91 -7.02 -13.65 4.23
CA ILE A 91 -7.03 -13.00 5.55
C ILE A 91 -8.47 -12.82 6.03
N SER A 92 -9.35 -12.28 5.17
CA SER A 92 -10.79 -12.13 5.49
C SER A 92 -11.42 -13.47 5.85
N LYS A 93 -11.15 -14.54 5.08
CA LYS A 93 -11.68 -15.88 5.36
C LYS A 93 -11.17 -16.46 6.69
N LYS A 94 -9.87 -16.33 6.99
CA LYS A 94 -9.24 -16.86 8.21
C LYS A 94 -9.69 -16.10 9.48
N GLY A 95 -9.89 -14.80 9.35
CA GLY A 95 -10.31 -13.91 10.44
C GLY A 95 -11.81 -13.81 10.65
N ASP A 96 -12.60 -14.26 9.68
CA ASP A 96 -14.02 -13.90 9.53
C ASP A 96 -14.23 -12.38 9.48
N TYR A 97 -13.38 -11.66 8.74
CA TYR A 97 -13.43 -10.18 8.64
C TYR A 97 -14.20 -9.72 7.40
N ASN A 98 -14.74 -8.50 7.46
CA ASN A 98 -15.25 -7.83 6.27
C ASN A 98 -14.16 -7.71 5.20
N LEU A 99 -14.56 -7.78 3.94
CA LEU A 99 -13.67 -7.67 2.79
C LEU A 99 -14.18 -6.60 1.83
N TYR A 100 -13.25 -5.82 1.28
CA TYR A 100 -13.45 -5.07 0.04
C TYR A 100 -12.21 -5.18 -0.85
N SER A 101 -12.36 -5.58 -2.10
CA SER A 101 -11.30 -5.55 -3.11
C SER A 101 -11.80 -4.90 -4.39
N PHE A 102 -11.03 -3.95 -4.93
CA PHE A 102 -11.23 -3.38 -6.26
C PHE A 102 -10.24 -4.02 -7.22
N GLU A 103 -10.74 -4.73 -8.23
CA GLU A 103 -9.94 -5.63 -9.05
C GLU A 103 -9.88 -5.20 -10.50
N GLY A 104 -8.68 -4.93 -11.01
CA GLY A 104 -8.47 -4.73 -12.45
C GLY A 104 -8.59 -6.04 -13.22
N LEU A 105 -9.40 -6.05 -14.28
CA LEU A 105 -9.73 -7.23 -15.09
C LEU A 105 -9.11 -7.20 -16.50
N MET A 106 -8.45 -6.10 -16.87
CA MET A 106 -7.91 -5.92 -18.21
C MET A 106 -6.79 -6.94 -18.49
N LYS A 107 -6.63 -7.35 -19.75
CA LYS A 107 -5.56 -8.29 -20.15
C LYS A 107 -4.15 -7.71 -19.92
N SER A 108 -4.01 -6.39 -19.99
CA SER A 108 -2.79 -5.65 -19.75
C SER A 108 -3.13 -4.23 -19.31
N ASN A 109 -2.13 -3.46 -18.87
CA ASN A 109 -2.25 -2.05 -18.52
C ASN A 109 -3.19 -1.74 -17.33
N ASN A 110 -3.36 -2.66 -16.38
CA ASN A 110 -4.22 -2.45 -15.20
C ASN A 110 -3.72 -1.32 -14.29
N GLN A 111 -2.44 -0.93 -14.36
CA GLN A 111 -1.93 0.24 -13.65
C GLN A 111 -2.68 1.54 -14.00
N LYS A 112 -3.36 1.61 -15.17
CA LYS A 112 -4.23 2.73 -15.52
C LYS A 112 -5.41 2.88 -14.54
N LEU A 113 -5.84 1.79 -13.90
CA LEU A 113 -6.93 1.76 -12.92
C LEU A 113 -6.47 2.08 -11.50
N HIS A 114 -5.16 2.25 -11.27
CA HIS A 114 -4.63 2.61 -9.96
C HIS A 114 -5.12 4.03 -9.60
N ILE A 115 -5.68 4.16 -8.39
CA ILE A 115 -6.02 5.43 -7.75
C ILE A 115 -5.42 5.36 -6.35
N THR A 116 -4.58 6.33 -5.99
CA THR A 116 -3.98 6.43 -4.67
C THR A 116 -5.03 6.37 -3.55
N SER A 117 -4.67 5.73 -2.44
CA SER A 117 -5.57 5.52 -1.30
C SER A 117 -6.14 6.81 -0.69
N THR A 118 -5.46 7.95 -0.89
CA THR A 118 -5.93 9.26 -0.43
C THR A 118 -7.02 9.88 -1.30
N ARG A 119 -7.27 9.32 -2.49
CA ARG A 119 -8.27 9.78 -3.46
C ARG A 119 -9.28 8.70 -3.88
N PHE A 120 -9.13 7.48 -3.37
CA PHE A 120 -10.06 6.39 -3.64
C PHE A 120 -11.41 6.66 -2.95
N ASP A 121 -12.48 6.83 -3.73
CA ASP A 121 -13.78 7.31 -3.27
C ASP A 121 -14.96 6.40 -3.66
N ASP A 122 -14.75 5.08 -3.80
CA ASP A 122 -15.88 4.15 -3.97
C ASP A 122 -16.81 4.23 -2.74
N PRO A 123 -18.09 4.61 -2.93
CA PRO A 123 -19.08 4.69 -1.84
C PRO A 123 -19.20 3.41 -1.02
N LYS A 124 -19.00 2.23 -1.64
CA LYS A 124 -19.09 0.94 -0.98
C LYS A 124 -17.96 0.73 0.03
N LEU A 125 -16.73 1.06 -0.36
CA LEU A 125 -15.57 0.99 0.54
C LEU A 125 -15.66 2.04 1.64
N ILE A 126 -16.07 3.26 1.31
CA ILE A 126 -16.29 4.32 2.31
C ILE A 126 -17.27 3.83 3.38
N LYS A 127 -18.41 3.27 2.97
CA LYS A 127 -19.39 2.74 3.90
C LYS A 127 -18.81 1.65 4.80
N LEU A 128 -18.11 0.66 4.23
CA LEU A 128 -17.51 -0.42 5.01
C LEU A 128 -16.45 0.10 5.99
N THR A 129 -15.62 1.05 5.55
CA THR A 129 -14.56 1.63 6.39
C THR A 129 -15.17 2.39 7.56
N ASN A 130 -16.16 3.24 7.32
CA ASN A 130 -16.88 4.01 8.35
C ASN A 130 -17.75 3.14 9.29
N GLN A 131 -17.83 1.83 9.07
CA GLN A 131 -18.60 0.88 9.90
C GLN A 131 -17.69 -0.12 10.61
N SER A 132 -16.38 0.03 10.48
CA SER A 132 -15.38 -0.82 11.09
C SER A 132 -14.54 -0.02 12.08
N ASN A 133 -14.21 -0.65 13.20
CA ASN A 133 -13.25 -0.11 14.17
C ASN A 133 -11.84 -0.15 13.59
N GLU A 134 -11.50 -1.23 12.87
CA GLU A 134 -10.16 -1.50 12.35
C GLU A 134 -10.18 -1.71 10.84
N SER A 135 -9.20 -1.14 10.15
CA SER A 135 -9.05 -1.25 8.69
C SER A 135 -7.61 -1.57 8.30
N ILE A 136 -7.43 -2.66 7.56
CA ILE A 136 -6.13 -3.16 7.12
C ILE A 136 -6.11 -3.18 5.59
N SER A 137 -5.20 -2.42 4.95
CA SER A 137 -5.00 -2.47 3.50
C SER A 137 -3.83 -3.34 3.08
N ILE A 138 -4.04 -4.10 2.01
CA ILE A 138 -3.06 -4.95 1.36
C ILE A 138 -2.72 -4.33 0.00
N HIS A 139 -1.47 -3.89 -0.14
CA HIS A 139 -0.90 -3.29 -1.33
C HIS A 139 0.31 -4.08 -1.82
N GLY A 140 0.69 -3.83 -3.06
CA GLY A 140 1.85 -4.40 -3.71
C GLY A 140 2.81 -3.31 -4.18
N ILE A 141 4.05 -3.36 -3.71
CA ILE A 141 5.09 -2.44 -4.13
C ILE A 141 6.07 -3.11 -5.10
N GLN A 142 6.61 -2.33 -6.06
CA GLN A 142 7.69 -2.79 -6.92
C GLN A 142 9.02 -2.64 -6.19
N GLU A 143 9.53 -3.75 -5.68
CA GLU A 143 10.81 -3.85 -4.98
C GLU A 143 11.58 -5.06 -5.48
N GLN A 144 12.91 -4.93 -5.60
CA GLN A 144 13.78 -6.03 -6.01
C GLN A 144 14.09 -6.98 -4.86
N LYS A 145 14.09 -6.47 -3.63
CA LYS A 145 14.25 -7.29 -2.42
C LYS A 145 12.92 -7.90 -1.99
N LYS A 146 12.99 -9.05 -1.31
CA LYS A 146 11.85 -9.61 -0.57
C LYS A 146 11.66 -8.80 0.71
N VAL A 147 10.69 -7.90 0.68
CA VAL A 147 10.35 -7.02 1.81
C VAL A 147 8.84 -6.84 1.92
N VAL A 148 8.38 -6.70 3.16
CA VAL A 148 7.08 -6.16 3.52
C VAL A 148 7.32 -4.85 4.25
N TYR A 149 6.72 -3.76 3.79
CA TYR A 149 6.68 -2.53 4.58
C TYR A 149 5.35 -2.45 5.30
N ILE A 150 5.39 -2.16 6.60
CA ILE A 150 4.17 -1.99 7.41
C ILE A 150 4.15 -0.59 8.00
N GLY A 151 3.04 0.09 7.75
CA GLY A 151 2.78 1.44 8.20
C GLY A 151 1.34 1.60 8.70
N GLY A 152 0.82 2.81 8.58
CA GLY A 152 -0.50 3.20 9.03
C GLY A 152 -0.44 3.96 10.36
N LYS A 153 -1.59 4.46 10.80
CA LYS A 153 -1.70 5.20 12.05
C LYS A 153 -1.81 4.28 13.27
N ASP A 154 -2.36 3.09 13.12
CA ASP A 154 -2.41 2.12 14.22
C ASP A 154 -1.04 1.45 14.39
N LYS A 155 -0.22 2.04 15.27
CA LYS A 155 1.12 1.54 15.56
C LYS A 155 1.11 0.27 16.39
N ALA A 156 0.08 0.03 17.19
CA ALA A 156 -0.01 -1.15 18.03
C ALA A 156 -0.30 -2.39 17.18
N MET A 157 -1.29 -2.30 16.28
CA MET A 157 -1.61 -3.37 15.34
C MET A 157 -0.51 -3.57 14.29
N ALA A 158 0.08 -2.50 13.76
CA ALA A 158 1.23 -2.61 12.86
C ALA A 158 2.40 -3.39 13.50
N LYS A 159 2.73 -3.10 14.77
CA LYS A 159 3.77 -3.82 15.53
C LYS A 159 3.39 -5.28 15.77
N SER A 160 2.12 -5.53 16.08
CA SER A 160 1.56 -6.88 16.28
C SER A 160 1.71 -7.74 15.02
N ILE A 161 1.28 -7.22 13.87
CA ILE A 161 1.39 -7.90 12.57
C ILE A 161 2.86 -8.09 12.18
N THR A 162 3.71 -7.09 12.40
CA THR A 162 5.17 -7.18 12.14
C THR A 162 5.77 -8.38 12.85
N LYS A 163 5.53 -8.49 14.16
CA LYS A 163 6.05 -9.58 15.01
C LYS A 163 5.60 -10.96 14.51
N GLU A 164 4.33 -11.12 14.13
CA GLU A 164 3.82 -12.40 13.64
C GLU A 164 4.38 -12.76 12.26
N LEU A 165 4.57 -11.78 11.37
CA LEU A 165 5.21 -12.01 10.07
C LEU A 165 6.69 -12.38 10.21
N GLU A 166 7.43 -11.71 11.10
CA GLU A 166 8.83 -12.03 11.37
C GLU A 166 9.01 -13.44 11.96
N LYS A 167 8.08 -13.89 12.81
CA LYS A 167 8.07 -15.26 13.34
C LYS A 167 7.90 -16.32 12.25
N GLU A 168 7.10 -16.04 11.22
CA GLU A 168 6.94 -16.91 10.05
C GLU A 168 8.07 -16.72 9.02
N GLY A 169 9.11 -15.94 9.34
CA GLY A 169 10.31 -15.77 8.52
C GLY A 169 10.18 -14.74 7.39
N PHE A 170 9.16 -13.89 7.40
CA PHE A 170 9.05 -12.77 6.46
C PHE A 170 9.92 -11.60 6.91
N ASN A 171 10.68 -11.03 5.98
CA ASN A 171 11.44 -9.80 6.18
C ASN A 171 10.47 -8.62 6.18
N VAL A 172 10.27 -8.05 7.35
CA VAL A 172 9.47 -6.85 7.54
C VAL A 172 10.39 -5.69 7.85
N GLU A 173 10.19 -4.57 7.16
CA GLU A 173 10.97 -3.36 7.37
C GLU A 173 10.05 -2.17 7.66
N LYS A 174 10.63 -1.12 8.25
CA LYS A 174 9.93 0.14 8.47
C LYS A 174 9.48 0.72 7.13
N SER A 175 8.21 1.11 7.03
CA SER A 175 7.69 1.71 5.81
C SER A 175 8.34 3.07 5.51
N PRO A 176 8.81 3.30 4.27
CA PRO A 176 9.27 4.62 3.86
C PRO A 176 8.09 5.60 3.77
N ASN A 177 8.36 6.89 3.94
CA ASN A 177 7.33 7.92 4.10
C ASN A 177 6.30 7.94 2.95
N TYR A 178 6.73 7.71 1.71
CA TYR A 178 5.87 7.80 0.52
C TYR A 178 4.82 6.68 0.42
N VAL A 179 4.95 5.58 1.18
CA VAL A 179 3.97 4.48 1.27
C VAL A 179 3.65 4.12 2.74
N ASN A 180 3.86 5.05 3.67
CA ASN A 180 3.61 4.78 5.09
C ASN A 180 2.12 4.66 5.42
N GLY A 181 1.22 5.18 4.59
CA GLY A 181 -0.22 5.03 4.78
C GLY A 181 -0.82 5.78 5.98
N ASP A 182 -0.10 6.71 6.61
CA ASP A 182 -0.50 7.43 7.82
C ASP A 182 -1.29 8.73 7.58
N SER A 183 -1.46 9.14 6.32
CA SER A 183 -2.27 10.30 5.94
C SER A 183 -3.72 10.15 6.41
N SER A 184 -4.29 11.18 7.04
CA SER A 184 -5.72 11.22 7.42
C SER A 184 -6.67 11.13 6.23
N LYS A 185 -6.18 11.40 5.00
CA LYS A 185 -6.97 11.27 3.78
C LYS A 185 -6.99 9.84 3.24
N ASN A 186 -6.06 8.99 3.67
CA ASN A 186 -6.03 7.58 3.27
C ASN A 186 -7.33 6.90 3.71
N ILE A 187 -7.99 6.19 2.79
CA ILE A 187 -9.29 5.57 3.02
C ILE A 187 -9.33 4.69 4.28
N ILE A 188 -8.26 3.94 4.58
CA ILE A 188 -8.21 3.08 5.78
C ILE A 188 -8.20 3.85 7.11
N ASN A 189 -7.85 5.15 7.10
CA ASN A 189 -7.81 5.98 8.30
C ASN A 189 -9.13 6.74 8.52
N LYS A 190 -10.20 6.36 7.79
CA LYS A 190 -11.56 6.88 7.96
C LYS A 190 -12.45 5.90 8.74
N ASN A 191 -11.86 4.85 9.31
CA ASN A 191 -12.49 3.96 10.27
C ASN A 191 -12.83 4.67 11.59
N ASP A 192 -13.58 4.03 12.48
CA ASP A 192 -14.08 4.66 13.70
C ASP A 192 -12.96 5.12 14.65
N THR A 193 -11.82 4.42 14.65
CA THR A 193 -10.63 4.81 15.43
C THR A 193 -9.77 5.88 14.73
N GLY A 194 -10.03 6.16 13.46
CA GLY A 194 -9.24 7.07 12.63
C GLY A 194 -7.80 6.57 12.40
N SER A 195 -7.54 5.29 12.65
CA SER A 195 -6.24 4.65 12.57
C SER A 195 -6.30 3.28 11.89
N GLY A 196 -5.85 3.18 10.64
CA GLY A 196 -5.70 1.92 9.91
C GLY A 196 -4.25 1.45 9.85
N VAL A 197 -4.06 0.23 9.34
CA VAL A 197 -2.76 -0.39 9.05
C VAL A 197 -2.61 -0.63 7.54
N GLN A 198 -1.42 -0.34 6.99
CA GLN A 198 -1.11 -0.57 5.58
C GLN A 198 0.06 -1.54 5.44
N LEU A 199 -0.10 -2.56 4.60
CA LEU A 199 0.95 -3.50 4.22
C LEU A 199 1.30 -3.30 2.75
N GLU A 200 2.56 -2.99 2.46
CA GLU A 200 3.12 -2.95 1.11
C GLU A 200 3.98 -4.18 0.88
N ILE A 201 3.58 -5.02 -0.07
CA ILE A 201 4.21 -6.33 -0.28
C ILE A 201 5.00 -6.31 -1.59
N SER A 202 6.32 -6.48 -1.49
CA SER A 202 7.20 -6.52 -2.67
C SER A 202 6.71 -7.51 -3.73
N THR A 203 6.96 -7.20 -5.01
CA THR A 203 6.72 -8.12 -6.13
C THR A 203 7.35 -9.49 -5.89
N GLN A 204 8.52 -9.56 -5.26
CA GLN A 204 9.20 -10.83 -4.98
C GLN A 204 8.44 -11.69 -3.97
N TYR A 205 7.86 -11.10 -2.91
CA TYR A 205 7.00 -11.86 -2.01
C TYR A 205 5.69 -12.27 -2.68
N ARG A 206 5.03 -11.36 -3.41
CA ARG A 206 3.79 -11.68 -4.14
C ARG A 206 4.00 -12.81 -5.15
N LYS A 207 5.12 -12.83 -5.88
CA LYS A 207 5.49 -13.96 -6.75
C LYS A 207 5.64 -15.25 -5.96
N SER A 208 6.31 -15.21 -4.80
CA SER A 208 6.58 -16.41 -4.00
C SER A 208 5.34 -17.11 -3.47
N PHE A 209 4.19 -16.44 -3.44
CA PHE A 209 2.89 -16.99 -3.07
C PHE A 209 2.31 -17.98 -4.07
N PHE A 210 2.79 -17.98 -5.31
CA PHE A 210 2.20 -18.76 -6.39
C PHE A 210 3.23 -19.65 -7.09
N ASP A 211 2.75 -20.73 -7.69
CA ASP A 211 3.58 -21.68 -8.41
C ASP A 211 4.39 -21.04 -9.53
N HIS A 212 5.63 -21.48 -9.65
CA HIS A 212 6.64 -20.94 -10.56
C HIS A 212 6.86 -19.42 -10.46
N GLY A 213 6.43 -18.77 -9.38
CA GLY A 213 6.60 -17.32 -9.21
C GLY A 213 5.72 -16.49 -10.16
N ARG A 214 4.61 -17.06 -10.64
CA ARG A 214 3.76 -16.45 -11.67
C ARG A 214 2.66 -15.57 -11.07
N LEU A 215 2.49 -14.38 -11.63
CA LEU A 215 1.47 -13.41 -11.21
C LEU A 215 0.37 -13.18 -12.25
N ASP A 216 0.36 -13.95 -13.34
CA ASP A 216 -0.74 -13.90 -14.28
C ASP A 216 -2.05 -14.36 -13.64
N ARG A 217 -3.16 -13.85 -14.18
CA ARG A 217 -4.49 -14.06 -13.63
C ARG A 217 -4.85 -15.55 -13.50
N LYS A 218 -4.50 -16.36 -14.51
CA LYS A 218 -4.85 -17.80 -14.53
C LYS A 218 -4.26 -18.53 -13.33
N THR A 219 -3.00 -18.26 -12.99
CA THR A 219 -2.35 -18.85 -11.81
C THR A 219 -2.98 -18.35 -10.52
N ARG A 220 -3.19 -17.04 -10.37
CA ARG A 220 -3.69 -16.48 -9.10
C ARG A 220 -5.16 -16.77 -8.81
N GLU A 221 -5.97 -17.03 -9.83
CA GLU A 221 -7.38 -17.42 -9.64
C GLU A 221 -7.57 -18.93 -9.42
N ASN A 222 -6.49 -19.73 -9.48
CA ASN A 222 -6.51 -21.16 -9.23
C ASN A 222 -5.89 -21.49 -7.86
N PRO A 223 -6.68 -21.86 -6.83
CA PRO A 223 -6.15 -22.19 -5.51
C PRO A 223 -5.15 -23.35 -5.47
N ASN A 224 -5.13 -24.22 -6.49
CA ASN A 224 -4.15 -25.30 -6.58
C ASN A 224 -2.74 -24.78 -6.87
N ASP A 225 -2.61 -23.57 -7.41
CA ASP A 225 -1.31 -22.94 -7.70
C ASP A 225 -0.82 -22.08 -6.51
N TYR A 226 -1.48 -22.15 -5.35
CA TYR A 226 -1.11 -21.39 -4.15
C TYR A 226 -0.07 -22.15 -3.35
N LYS A 227 1.03 -21.47 -3.03
CA LYS A 227 2.09 -22.02 -2.19
C LYS A 227 1.80 -21.79 -0.71
N GLN A 228 2.32 -22.67 0.14
CA GLN A 228 2.16 -22.58 1.60
C GLN A 228 2.43 -21.17 2.16
N SER A 229 3.43 -20.46 1.61
CA SER A 229 3.78 -19.10 2.02
C SER A 229 2.65 -18.07 1.94
N ILE A 230 1.65 -18.20 1.06
CA ILE A 230 0.50 -17.27 1.08
C ILE A 230 -0.41 -17.52 2.28
N TYR A 231 -0.54 -18.79 2.68
CA TYR A 231 -1.33 -19.19 3.82
C TYR A 231 -0.62 -18.83 5.13
N ASP A 232 0.70 -18.98 5.19
CA ASP A 232 1.52 -18.58 6.33
C ASP A 232 1.48 -17.07 6.53
N PHE A 233 1.59 -16.30 5.43
CA PHE A 233 1.45 -14.85 5.46
C PHE A 233 0.06 -14.43 5.96
N ALA A 234 -1.00 -15.03 5.39
CA ALA A 234 -2.36 -14.73 5.79
C ALA A 234 -2.61 -15.07 7.27
N GLU A 235 -2.07 -16.20 7.75
CA GLU A 235 -2.15 -16.62 9.14
C GLU A 235 -1.43 -15.63 10.08
N ALA A 236 -0.21 -15.22 9.74
CA ALA A 236 0.55 -14.24 10.51
C ALA A 236 -0.21 -12.91 10.65
N VAL A 237 -0.75 -12.39 9.54
CA VAL A 237 -1.55 -11.15 9.58
C VAL A 237 -2.79 -11.33 10.46
N THR A 238 -3.52 -12.44 10.29
CA THR A 238 -4.71 -12.74 11.11
C THR A 238 -4.36 -12.86 12.60
N LYS A 239 -3.26 -13.53 12.97
CA LYS A 239 -2.79 -13.60 14.36
C LYS A 239 -2.46 -12.21 14.91
N GLY A 240 -1.74 -11.38 14.14
CA GLY A 240 -1.38 -10.03 14.52
C GLY A 240 -2.59 -9.14 14.78
N ILE A 241 -3.63 -9.24 13.96
CA ILE A 241 -4.92 -8.54 14.17
C ILE A 241 -5.59 -9.05 15.46
N LYS A 242 -5.76 -10.37 15.61
CA LYS A 242 -6.40 -10.99 16.79
C LYS A 242 -5.70 -10.63 18.11
N GLU A 243 -4.37 -10.51 18.11
CA GLU A 243 -3.59 -10.10 19.29
C GLU A 243 -3.97 -8.71 19.82
N GLN A 244 -4.54 -7.82 19.00
CA GLN A 244 -5.00 -6.50 19.43
C GLN A 244 -6.50 -6.44 19.67
N THR A 245 -7.31 -7.16 18.88
CA THR A 245 -8.77 -7.07 18.98
C THR A 245 -9.36 -7.96 20.09
N ASN A 246 -8.65 -9.01 20.52
CA ASN A 246 -9.10 -9.88 21.62
C ASN A 246 -8.73 -9.35 23.01
N LYS A 247 -8.10 -8.17 23.11
CA LYS A 247 -7.70 -7.56 24.38
C LYS A 247 -8.78 -6.68 25.01
N ASN A 248 -9.94 -6.58 24.36
CA ASN A 248 -11.09 -5.78 24.79
C ASN A 248 -12.22 -6.67 25.31
#